data_AF-A0A6M0LGN7-F1
#
_entry.id   AF-A0A6M0LGN7-F1
#
_cell.length_a   1.000
_cell.length_b   1.000
_cell.length_c   1.000
_cell.angle_alpha   90.00
_cell.angle_beta   90.00
_cell.angle_gamma   90.00
#
_symmetry.space_group_name_H-M   'P 1'
#
loop_
_entity.id
_entity.type
_entity.pdbx_description
1 polymer ?
#
loop_
_entity_poly.entity_id
_entity_poly.type
_entity_poly.pdbx_seq_one_letter_code
_entity_poly.pdbx_strand_id
1 'polypeptide(L)'
;MKDIRDPKKVVETFSSIKEFFARLWAKPNVKRWTIEGLVSIAVGVLAAFLTFHTLNKPKSLEVSKKGAEAPIVEGTEEVNGEGLPADDPDADVVIEVVEGVSDSPAEYTGVADEVADWSNEEIDAAISERSSYISSTKYASVVNSFWESKRGVTDVAWQSMHMFDTDKKIYTAADFEGMSPEAIHAAKNEIYARHGYSFKDQDLYNYFMCYIWYNPSVMPADFSESVFSETEVKNLDILNELDTM
;
A
#
# COMPACT_ATOMS: atom_id res chain seq x y z
N MET A 1 56.41 -14.08 16.35
CA MET A 1 55.26 -13.42 15.69
C MET A 1 55.81 -12.19 14.98
N LYS A 2 56.02 -12.25 13.65
CA LYS A 2 56.60 -11.14 12.89
C LYS A 2 55.49 -10.13 12.64
N ASP A 3 55.70 -8.89 13.08
CA ASP A 3 54.74 -7.80 12.96
C ASP A 3 54.59 -7.41 11.48
N ILE A 4 53.41 -7.66 10.92
CA ILE A 4 53.05 -7.41 9.52
C ILE A 4 52.19 -6.14 9.49
N ARG A 5 52.82 -4.98 9.64
CA ARG A 5 52.42 -3.69 9.03
C ARG A 5 53.43 -2.60 9.39
N ASP A 6 54.56 -2.62 8.69
CA ASP A 6 55.46 -1.48 8.67
C ASP A 6 54.87 -0.40 7.74
N PRO A 7 54.45 0.77 8.25
CA PRO A 7 53.84 1.84 7.45
C PRO A 7 54.81 2.36 6.35
N LYS A 8 56.12 2.20 6.52
CA LYS A 8 57.11 2.59 5.49
C LYS A 8 57.03 1.68 4.28
N LYS A 9 56.83 0.36 4.47
CA LYS A 9 56.63 -0.59 3.36
C LYS A 9 55.37 -0.32 2.57
N VAL A 10 54.29 0.09 3.24
CA VAL A 10 53.03 0.45 2.58
C VAL A 10 53.22 1.68 1.68
N VAL A 11 53.89 2.72 2.17
CA VAL A 11 54.19 3.94 1.40
C VAL A 11 55.12 3.64 0.21
N GLU A 12 56.17 2.84 0.40
CA GLU A 12 57.06 2.40 -0.68
C GLU A 12 56.32 1.59 -1.76
N THR A 13 55.38 0.73 -1.34
CA THR A 13 54.55 -0.05 -2.27
C THR A 13 53.64 0.85 -3.09
N PHE A 14 52.98 1.84 -2.47
CA PHE A 14 52.16 2.82 -3.19
C PHE A 14 52.96 3.69 -4.14
N SER A 15 54.17 4.09 -3.77
CA SER A 15 55.08 4.84 -4.66
C SER A 15 55.49 4.01 -5.87
N SER A 16 55.87 2.74 -5.64
CA SER A 16 56.24 1.78 -6.69
C SER A 16 55.10 1.53 -7.69
N ILE A 17 53.87 1.40 -7.19
CA ILE A 17 52.67 1.25 -8.02
C ILE A 17 52.45 2.50 -8.87
N LYS A 18 52.53 3.71 -8.28
CA LYS A 18 52.39 4.97 -9.03
C LYS A 18 53.45 5.11 -10.12
N GLU A 19 54.70 4.80 -9.83
CA GLU A 19 55.78 4.83 -10.82
C GLU A 19 55.62 3.79 -11.92
N PHE A 20 55.17 2.58 -11.56
CA PHE A 20 54.86 1.53 -12.52
C PHE A 20 53.77 1.98 -13.50
N PHE A 21 52.68 2.54 -12.98
CA PHE A 21 51.60 3.07 -13.81
C PHE A 21 52.04 4.29 -14.63
N ALA A 22 52.88 5.17 -14.09
CA ALA A 22 53.43 6.30 -14.85
C ALA A 22 54.29 5.83 -16.04
N ARG A 23 55.11 4.78 -15.85
CA ARG A 23 55.92 4.16 -16.91
C ARG A 23 55.06 3.41 -17.93
N LEU A 24 54.01 2.71 -17.48
CA LEU A 24 53.06 2.05 -18.36
C LEU A 24 52.32 3.08 -19.21
N TRP A 25 51.86 4.16 -18.57
CA TRP A 25 51.15 5.25 -19.21
C TRP A 25 52.06 6.03 -20.15
N ALA A 26 53.38 6.09 -19.96
CA ALA A 26 54.28 6.75 -20.91
C ALA A 26 54.33 6.09 -22.30
N LYS A 27 53.90 4.83 -22.44
CA LYS A 27 53.89 4.12 -23.73
C LYS A 27 52.67 4.52 -24.58
N PRO A 28 52.86 5.02 -25.82
CA PRO A 28 51.77 5.56 -26.64
C PRO A 28 50.71 4.51 -26.98
N ASN A 29 51.10 3.26 -27.23
CA ASN A 29 50.16 2.17 -27.51
C ASN A 29 49.30 1.81 -26.29
N VAL A 30 49.86 1.91 -25.08
CA VAL A 30 49.13 1.60 -23.83
C VAL A 30 48.11 2.69 -23.52
N LYS A 31 48.48 3.98 -23.69
CA LYS A 31 47.52 5.10 -23.56
C LYS A 31 46.34 4.94 -24.51
N ARG A 32 46.63 4.55 -25.75
CA ARG A 32 45.59 4.40 -26.77
C ARG A 32 44.64 3.25 -26.44
N TRP A 33 45.16 2.07 -26.10
CA TRP A 33 44.33 0.93 -25.72
C TRP A 33 43.53 1.15 -24.43
N THR A 34 44.08 1.87 -23.45
CA THR A 34 43.32 2.20 -22.23
C THR A 34 42.20 3.18 -22.51
N ILE A 35 42.43 4.20 -23.33
CA ILE A 35 41.38 5.16 -23.74
C ILE A 35 40.31 4.44 -24.57
N GLU A 36 40.69 3.65 -25.57
CA GLU A 36 39.75 2.88 -26.41
C GLU A 36 38.93 1.89 -25.57
N GLY A 37 39.56 1.23 -24.57
CA GLY A 37 38.87 0.36 -23.62
C GLY A 37 37.85 1.10 -22.74
N LEU A 38 38.23 2.26 -22.20
CA LEU A 38 37.31 3.09 -21.39
C LEU A 38 36.14 3.63 -22.22
N VAL A 39 36.39 4.05 -23.46
CA VAL A 39 35.34 4.50 -24.39
C VAL A 39 34.39 3.35 -24.72
N SER A 40 34.90 2.14 -24.98
CA SER A 40 34.08 0.96 -25.24
C SER A 40 33.15 0.62 -24.06
N ILE A 41 33.68 0.67 -22.83
CA ILE A 41 32.88 0.44 -21.61
C ILE A 41 31.81 1.53 -21.46
N ALA A 42 32.17 2.81 -21.66
CA ALA A 42 31.22 3.91 -21.54
C ALA A 42 30.08 3.82 -22.57
N VAL A 43 30.39 3.46 -23.83
CA VAL A 43 29.39 3.24 -24.88
C VAL A 43 28.48 2.05 -24.53
N GLY A 44 29.05 0.96 -24.01
CA GLY A 44 28.27 -0.20 -23.56
C GLY A 44 27.31 0.13 -22.42
N VAL A 45 27.77 0.88 -21.41
CA VAL A 45 26.93 1.34 -20.30
C VAL A 45 25.84 2.29 -20.77
N LEU A 46 26.16 3.23 -21.67
CA LEU A 46 25.17 4.15 -22.22
C LEU A 46 24.10 3.42 -23.05
N ALA A 47 24.51 2.47 -23.89
CA ALA A 47 23.58 1.66 -24.67
C ALA A 47 22.67 0.81 -23.77
N ALA A 48 23.22 0.19 -22.72
CA ALA A 48 22.45 -0.56 -21.73
C ALA A 48 21.49 0.33 -20.94
N PHE A 49 21.90 1.55 -20.59
CA PHE A 49 21.05 2.52 -19.91
C PHE A 49 19.90 2.99 -20.80
N LEU A 50 20.17 3.27 -22.08
CA LEU A 50 19.15 3.64 -23.05
C LEU A 50 18.17 2.48 -23.29
N THR A 51 18.65 1.25 -23.49
CA THR A 51 17.76 0.10 -23.68
C THR A 51 16.94 -0.18 -22.43
N PHE A 52 17.54 -0.18 -21.25
CA PHE A 52 16.83 -0.31 -19.96
C PHE A 52 15.75 0.75 -19.83
N HIS A 53 16.07 2.03 -20.07
CA HIS A 53 15.08 3.10 -19.98
C HIS A 53 13.98 2.96 -21.04
N THR A 54 14.29 2.53 -22.27
CA THR A 54 13.27 2.33 -23.32
C THR A 54 12.36 1.14 -23.04
N LEU A 55 12.88 0.06 -22.47
CA LEU A 55 12.14 -1.17 -22.16
C LEU A 55 11.35 -1.04 -20.85
N ASN A 56 11.85 -0.26 -19.88
CA ASN A 56 11.17 0.08 -18.63
C ASN A 56 10.46 1.45 -18.68
N LYS A 57 10.14 1.98 -19.88
CA LYS A 57 9.16 3.08 -19.90
C LYS A 57 7.85 2.50 -19.35
N PRO A 58 7.29 3.02 -18.25
CA PRO A 58 5.94 2.65 -17.87
C PRO A 58 5.05 2.97 -19.07
N LYS A 59 4.23 1.99 -19.50
CA LYS A 59 3.12 2.30 -20.41
C LYS A 59 2.30 3.34 -19.69
N SER A 60 2.30 4.56 -20.21
CA SER A 60 1.38 5.60 -19.78
C SER A 60 -0.02 5.12 -20.15
N LEU A 61 -0.68 4.50 -19.18
CA LEU A 61 -2.11 4.30 -19.17
C LEU A 61 -2.65 5.55 -18.47
N GLU A 62 -2.97 6.58 -19.25
CA GLU A 62 -3.68 7.73 -18.71
C GLU A 62 -5.11 7.28 -18.38
N VAL A 63 -5.44 7.23 -17.09
CA VAL A 63 -6.83 7.23 -16.63
C VAL A 63 -7.47 8.51 -17.14
N SER A 64 -8.67 8.38 -17.73
CA SER A 64 -9.45 9.51 -18.22
C SER A 64 -9.68 10.53 -17.11
N LYS A 65 -8.97 11.66 -17.18
CA LYS A 65 -9.15 12.80 -16.28
C LYS A 65 -10.47 13.50 -16.57
N LYS A 66 -11.57 12.91 -16.12
CA LYS A 66 -12.85 13.59 -16.06
C LYS A 66 -13.51 13.30 -14.72
N GLY A 67 -13.21 14.13 -13.72
CA GLY A 67 -13.99 14.17 -12.47
C GLY A 67 -13.22 14.24 -11.15
N ALA A 68 -11.89 14.19 -11.13
CA ALA A 68 -11.13 14.26 -9.88
C ALA A 68 -10.75 15.72 -9.52
N GLU A 69 -11.71 16.50 -9.01
CA GLU A 69 -11.42 17.70 -8.23
C GLU A 69 -12.08 17.54 -6.85
N ALA A 70 -11.26 17.34 -5.83
CA ALA A 70 -11.70 17.36 -4.43
C ALA A 70 -12.04 18.80 -4.01
N PRO A 71 -13.10 19.03 -3.20
CA PRO A 71 -13.40 20.36 -2.70
C PRO A 71 -12.33 20.82 -1.71
N ILE A 72 -11.76 22.00 -1.97
CA ILE A 72 -10.92 22.73 -1.01
C ILE A 72 -11.88 23.47 -0.09
N VAL A 73 -11.92 23.13 1.20
CA VAL A 73 -12.54 23.97 2.23
C VAL A 73 -11.45 24.51 3.13
N GLU A 74 -11.03 25.74 2.85
CA GLU A 74 -10.36 26.62 3.81
C GLU A 74 -11.45 27.20 4.74
N GLY A 75 -11.26 27.07 6.05
CA GLY A 75 -12.13 27.73 7.02
C GLY A 75 -12.00 27.15 8.43
N THR A 76 -11.14 27.79 9.23
CA THR A 76 -11.05 27.65 10.69
C THR A 76 -12.36 28.08 11.36
N GLU A 77 -12.94 27.23 12.21
CA GLU A 77 -13.74 27.69 13.35
C GLU A 77 -13.46 26.83 14.60
N GLU A 78 -13.05 27.51 15.67
CA GLU A 78 -13.02 26.99 17.04
C GLU A 78 -14.45 26.75 17.52
N VAL A 79 -14.71 25.61 18.18
CA VAL A 79 -15.87 25.48 19.06
C VAL A 79 -15.43 25.02 20.43
N ASN A 80 -15.68 25.92 21.38
CA ASN A 80 -15.47 25.82 22.81
C ASN A 80 -16.25 24.65 23.43
N GLY A 81 -15.66 24.08 24.49
CA GLY A 81 -16.22 22.97 25.22
C GLY A 81 -17.40 23.31 26.14
N GLU A 82 -18.26 22.33 26.30
CA GLU A 82 -19.12 22.06 27.46
C GLU A 82 -19.15 20.52 27.52
N GLY A 83 -18.63 19.82 28.53
CA GLY A 83 -18.99 19.85 29.93
C GLY A 83 -19.26 18.39 30.33
N LEU A 84 -18.26 17.72 30.89
CA LEU A 84 -18.39 16.39 31.50
C LEU A 84 -19.42 16.45 32.65
N PRO A 85 -20.40 15.52 32.75
CA PRO A 85 -21.06 15.30 34.02
C PRO A 85 -20.13 14.53 34.96
N ALA A 86 -20.12 15.02 36.20
CA ALA A 86 -19.31 14.57 37.32
C ALA A 86 -19.64 13.14 37.80
N ASP A 87 -18.64 12.56 38.46
CA ASP A 87 -18.63 11.29 39.18
C ASP A 87 -19.91 11.07 40.02
N ASP A 88 -20.70 10.05 39.66
CA ASP A 88 -21.61 9.37 40.56
C ASP A 88 -20.91 8.09 41.07
N PRO A 89 -20.43 8.04 42.32
CA PRO A 89 -19.71 6.89 42.84
C PRO A 89 -20.61 5.68 43.19
N ASP A 90 -21.94 5.78 43.03
CA ASP A 90 -22.88 4.69 43.34
C ASP A 90 -23.79 4.31 42.15
N ALA A 91 -23.50 4.80 40.95
CA ALA A 91 -24.06 4.19 39.74
C ALA A 91 -23.39 2.82 39.58
N ASP A 92 -24.12 1.77 39.93
CA ASP A 92 -23.85 0.41 39.45
C ASP A 92 -23.95 0.49 37.93
N VAL A 93 -22.85 0.90 37.28
CA VAL A 93 -22.65 0.77 35.85
C VAL A 93 -22.57 -0.71 35.65
N VAL A 94 -23.75 -1.31 35.46
CA VAL A 94 -23.88 -2.46 34.60
C VAL A 94 -23.25 -1.98 33.30
N ILE A 95 -21.97 -2.28 33.14
CA ILE A 95 -21.39 -2.46 31.83
C ILE A 95 -22.29 -3.55 31.27
N GLU A 96 -23.33 -3.15 30.54
CA GLU A 96 -23.80 -3.96 29.44
C GLU A 96 -22.54 -4.10 28.61
N VAL A 97 -21.82 -5.20 28.88
CA VAL A 97 -21.12 -5.91 27.84
C VAL A 97 -22.23 -6.12 26.84
N VAL A 98 -22.33 -5.20 25.88
CA VAL A 98 -22.96 -5.53 24.63
C VAL A 98 -22.13 -6.73 24.21
N GLU A 99 -22.67 -7.93 24.45
CA GLU A 99 -22.19 -9.17 23.86
C GLU A 99 -22.34 -8.94 22.35
N GLY A 100 -21.38 -8.22 21.79
CA GLY A 100 -21.30 -7.90 20.39
C GLY A 100 -20.80 -9.15 19.69
N VAL A 101 -21.72 -10.10 19.52
CA VAL A 101 -21.68 -11.25 18.61
C VAL A 101 -20.27 -11.84 18.47
N SER A 102 -19.91 -12.64 19.47
CA SER A 102 -18.70 -13.47 19.53
C SER A 102 -18.79 -14.70 18.63
N ASP A 103 -19.30 -14.58 17.41
CA ASP A 103 -19.31 -15.72 16.48
C ASP A 103 -18.02 -15.68 15.67
N SER A 104 -16.88 -15.76 16.35
CA SER A 104 -15.65 -16.13 15.64
C SER A 104 -15.92 -17.47 14.95
N PRO A 105 -15.74 -17.54 13.62
CA PRO A 105 -16.05 -18.74 12.87
C PRO A 105 -15.14 -19.89 13.33
N ALA A 106 -15.65 -21.12 13.28
CA ALA A 106 -14.84 -22.30 13.57
C ALA A 106 -13.63 -22.43 12.63
N GLU A 107 -13.76 -21.91 11.41
CA GLU A 107 -12.70 -21.86 10.40
C GLU A 107 -12.87 -20.62 9.53
N TYR A 108 -11.80 -19.86 9.33
CA TYR A 108 -11.79 -18.76 8.37
C TYR A 108 -11.57 -19.29 6.96
N THR A 109 -12.52 -19.05 6.06
CA THR A 109 -12.44 -19.46 4.65
C THR A 109 -12.47 -18.25 3.73
N GLY A 110 -11.81 -18.33 2.57
CA GLY A 110 -11.72 -17.20 1.63
C GLY A 110 -10.92 -16.02 2.17
N VAL A 111 -10.01 -16.30 3.10
CA VAL A 111 -9.08 -15.35 3.71
C VAL A 111 -8.23 -14.69 2.62
N ALA A 112 -8.03 -13.38 2.75
CA ALA A 112 -7.21 -12.58 1.86
C ALA A 112 -5.75 -13.08 1.84
N ASP A 113 -5.11 -12.97 0.68
CA ASP A 113 -3.78 -13.53 0.43
C ASP A 113 -2.72 -12.98 1.41
N GLU A 114 -2.89 -11.74 1.89
CA GLU A 114 -1.97 -11.07 2.83
C GLU A 114 -1.95 -11.71 4.23
N VAL A 115 -3.01 -12.42 4.60
CA VAL A 115 -3.20 -13.04 5.93
C VAL A 115 -3.52 -14.54 5.81
N ALA A 116 -3.31 -15.14 4.64
CA ALA A 116 -3.64 -16.54 4.37
C ALA A 116 -2.81 -17.55 5.19
N ASP A 117 -1.60 -17.17 5.62
CA ASP A 117 -0.71 -18.02 6.41
C ASP A 117 -0.93 -17.87 7.94
N TRP A 118 -1.87 -17.00 8.37
CA TRP A 118 -2.13 -16.75 9.79
C TRP A 118 -2.95 -17.87 10.41
N SER A 119 -2.72 -18.15 11.70
CA SER A 119 -3.59 -19.04 12.46
C SER A 119 -4.92 -18.35 12.79
N ASN A 120 -5.96 -19.15 13.10
CA ASN A 120 -7.25 -18.58 13.52
C ASN A 120 -7.10 -17.68 14.76
N GLU A 121 -6.22 -18.04 15.70
CA GLU A 121 -5.94 -17.24 16.89
C GLU A 121 -5.26 -15.89 16.54
N GLU A 122 -4.39 -15.87 15.54
CA GLU A 122 -3.76 -14.62 15.05
C GLU A 122 -4.80 -13.71 14.37
N ILE A 123 -5.70 -14.29 13.56
CA ILE A 123 -6.82 -13.57 12.94
C ILE A 123 -7.74 -12.99 14.01
N ASP A 124 -8.16 -13.80 14.99
CA ASP A 124 -9.05 -13.38 16.07
C ASP A 124 -8.43 -12.23 16.89
N ALA A 125 -7.15 -12.35 17.23
CA ALA A 125 -6.42 -11.31 17.96
C ALA A 125 -6.39 -10.00 17.17
N ALA A 126 -6.05 -10.05 15.88
CA ALA A 126 -5.98 -8.87 15.03
C ALA A 126 -7.35 -8.21 14.79
N ILE A 127 -8.42 -9.00 14.66
CA ILE A 127 -9.79 -8.50 14.58
C ILE A 127 -10.16 -7.78 15.89
N SER A 128 -9.86 -8.40 17.03
CA SER A 128 -10.14 -7.84 18.35
C SER A 128 -9.42 -6.50 18.58
N GLU A 129 -8.15 -6.40 18.20
CA GLU A 129 -7.35 -5.16 18.27
C GLU A 129 -7.95 -4.03 17.41
N ARG A 130 -8.60 -4.37 16.30
CA ARG A 130 -9.18 -3.41 15.34
C ARG A 130 -10.67 -3.14 15.58
N SER A 131 -11.28 -3.79 16.57
CA SER A 131 -12.73 -3.72 16.84
C SER A 131 -13.26 -2.28 16.99
N SER A 132 -12.48 -1.37 17.59
CA SER A 132 -12.89 0.03 17.79
C SER A 132 -13.13 0.84 16.50
N TYR A 133 -12.55 0.42 15.36
CA TYR A 133 -12.70 1.17 14.11
C TYR A 133 -14.11 1.04 13.51
N ILE A 134 -14.83 -0.05 13.79
CA ILE A 134 -16.14 -0.31 13.18
C ILE A 134 -17.20 0.72 13.58
N SER A 135 -17.15 1.20 14.83
CA SER A 135 -18.06 2.22 15.34
C SER A 135 -17.65 3.63 14.91
N SER A 136 -16.47 3.78 14.30
CA SER A 136 -15.87 5.06 13.93
C SER A 136 -15.95 5.34 12.42
N THR A 137 -16.70 4.54 11.66
CA THR A 137 -16.85 4.70 10.21
C THR A 137 -18.32 4.64 9.79
N LYS A 138 -18.71 5.51 8.85
CA LYS A 138 -20.05 5.45 8.24
C LYS A 138 -20.27 4.24 7.33
N TYR A 139 -19.20 3.56 6.90
CA TYR A 139 -19.29 2.44 5.94
C TYR A 139 -19.76 1.13 6.57
N ALA A 140 -19.75 1.01 7.91
CA ALA A 140 -20.04 -0.24 8.62
C ALA A 140 -21.42 -0.84 8.27
N SER A 141 -22.47 -0.01 8.22
CA SER A 141 -23.84 -0.47 7.96
C SER A 141 -24.04 -0.96 6.52
N VAL A 142 -23.43 -0.28 5.56
CA VAL A 142 -23.48 -0.62 4.13
C VAL A 142 -22.78 -1.95 3.88
N VAL A 143 -21.63 -2.14 4.52
CA VAL A 143 -20.75 -3.27 4.26
C VAL A 143 -21.28 -4.53 4.92
N ASN A 144 -21.87 -4.44 6.11
CA ASN A 144 -22.64 -5.55 6.67
C ASN A 144 -23.75 -6.01 5.71
N SER A 145 -24.51 -5.07 5.14
CA SER A 145 -25.57 -5.40 4.19
C SER A 145 -25.03 -6.08 2.93
N PHE A 146 -23.84 -5.67 2.44
CA PHE A 146 -23.18 -6.32 1.31
C PHE A 146 -22.74 -7.74 1.64
N TRP A 147 -22.02 -7.93 2.76
CA TRP A 147 -21.50 -9.24 3.15
C TRP A 147 -22.62 -10.25 3.38
N GLU A 148 -23.70 -9.86 4.05
CA GLU A 148 -24.85 -10.73 4.26
C GLU A 148 -25.57 -11.05 2.94
N SER A 149 -25.88 -10.04 2.12
CA SER A 149 -26.75 -10.24 0.96
C SER A 149 -26.03 -10.78 -0.28
N LYS A 150 -24.76 -10.44 -0.49
CA LYS A 150 -23.98 -10.82 -1.69
C LYS A 150 -23.01 -11.96 -1.45
N ARG A 151 -22.48 -12.07 -0.23
CA ARG A 151 -21.44 -13.05 0.12
C ARG A 151 -21.94 -14.12 1.10
N GLY A 152 -23.08 -13.91 1.75
CA GLY A 152 -23.62 -14.82 2.76
C GLY A 152 -22.78 -14.88 4.05
N VAL A 153 -21.96 -13.86 4.30
CA VAL A 153 -21.09 -13.76 5.48
C VAL A 153 -21.80 -12.90 6.52
N THR A 154 -22.11 -13.50 7.67
CA THR A 154 -22.86 -12.85 8.76
C THR A 154 -22.03 -12.70 10.04
N ASP A 155 -20.83 -13.26 10.07
CA ASP A 155 -19.91 -13.27 11.21
C ASP A 155 -18.70 -12.35 10.94
N VAL A 156 -17.71 -12.33 11.84
CA VAL A 156 -16.51 -11.48 11.72
C VAL A 156 -15.55 -11.90 10.60
N ALA A 157 -15.80 -13.01 9.88
CA ALA A 157 -14.93 -13.47 8.80
C ALA A 157 -14.74 -12.43 7.70
N TRP A 158 -15.72 -11.53 7.47
CA TRP A 158 -15.59 -10.50 6.45
C TRP A 158 -14.36 -9.60 6.65
N GLN A 159 -13.90 -9.41 7.90
CA GLN A 159 -12.72 -8.60 8.23
C GLN A 159 -11.41 -9.20 7.70
N SER A 160 -11.39 -10.49 7.38
CA SER A 160 -10.23 -11.18 6.81
C SER A 160 -10.32 -11.41 5.30
N MET A 161 -11.38 -10.94 4.63
CA MET A 161 -11.65 -11.19 3.21
C MET A 161 -11.57 -9.90 2.37
N HIS A 162 -11.24 -10.03 1.08
CA HIS A 162 -11.46 -8.95 0.10
C HIS A 162 -12.95 -8.90 -0.30
N MET A 163 -13.52 -7.69 -0.33
CA MET A 163 -14.93 -7.47 -0.70
C MET A 163 -15.15 -7.86 -2.17
N PHE A 164 -14.19 -7.56 -3.05
CA PHE A 164 -14.17 -7.94 -4.45
C PHE A 164 -12.81 -8.51 -4.86
N ASP A 165 -12.83 -9.42 -5.84
CA ASP A 165 -11.61 -9.99 -6.43
C ASP A 165 -11.06 -9.08 -7.54
N THR A 166 -10.85 -7.79 -7.24
CA THR A 166 -10.54 -6.73 -8.23
C THR A 166 -9.18 -6.86 -8.91
N ASP A 167 -8.29 -7.71 -8.40
CA ASP A 167 -7.04 -8.11 -9.03
C ASP A 167 -7.16 -9.35 -9.92
N LYS A 168 -8.14 -10.20 -9.65
CA LYS A 168 -8.29 -11.51 -10.31
C LYS A 168 -9.38 -11.49 -11.38
N LYS A 169 -10.43 -10.69 -11.22
CA LYS A 169 -11.60 -10.62 -12.12
C LYS A 169 -11.79 -9.20 -12.67
N ILE A 170 -12.09 -9.10 -13.96
CA ILE A 170 -12.61 -7.86 -14.56
C ILE A 170 -14.13 -7.82 -14.36
N TYR A 171 -14.62 -6.75 -13.76
CA TYR A 171 -16.03 -6.50 -13.51
C TYR A 171 -16.65 -5.64 -14.62
N THR A 172 -17.98 -5.61 -14.67
CA THR A 172 -18.79 -4.77 -15.55
C THR A 172 -19.75 -3.92 -14.72
N ALA A 173 -20.35 -2.89 -15.32
CA ALA A 173 -21.35 -2.07 -14.61
C ALA A 173 -22.54 -2.88 -14.08
N ALA A 174 -22.90 -3.97 -14.76
CA ALA A 174 -23.96 -4.87 -14.30
C ALA A 174 -23.62 -5.61 -13.01
N ASP A 175 -22.33 -5.88 -12.74
CA ASP A 175 -21.91 -6.51 -11.48
C ASP A 175 -22.14 -5.59 -10.27
N PHE A 176 -22.23 -4.27 -10.47
CA PHE A 176 -22.47 -3.25 -9.44
C PHE A 176 -23.92 -2.74 -9.39
N GLU A 177 -24.81 -3.31 -10.21
CA GLU A 177 -26.20 -2.85 -10.29
C GLU A 177 -26.94 -3.05 -8.94
N GLY A 178 -27.58 -1.97 -8.48
CA GLY A 178 -28.33 -1.95 -7.21
C GLY A 178 -27.47 -1.91 -5.95
N MET A 179 -26.15 -1.75 -6.07
CA MET A 179 -25.29 -1.44 -4.92
C MET A 179 -25.44 0.01 -4.49
N SER A 180 -25.20 0.30 -3.21
CA SER A 180 -25.22 1.68 -2.72
C SER A 180 -23.98 2.45 -3.20
N PRO A 181 -24.04 3.80 -3.27
CA PRO A 181 -22.87 4.61 -3.60
C PRO A 181 -21.66 4.32 -2.71
N GLU A 182 -21.86 4.10 -1.41
CA GLU A 182 -20.80 3.80 -0.46
C GLU A 182 -20.14 2.44 -0.73
N ALA A 183 -20.89 1.42 -1.16
CA ALA A 183 -20.33 0.12 -1.51
C ALA A 183 -19.47 0.21 -2.78
N ILE A 184 -19.90 1.00 -3.77
CA ILE A 184 -19.13 1.26 -5.01
C ILE A 184 -17.86 2.06 -4.66
N HIS A 185 -17.98 3.08 -3.82
CA HIS A 185 -16.85 3.88 -3.37
C HIS A 185 -15.84 3.03 -2.57
N ALA A 186 -16.33 2.15 -1.68
CA ALA A 186 -15.48 1.20 -0.96
C ALA A 186 -14.79 0.20 -1.92
N ALA A 187 -15.49 -0.32 -2.93
CA ALA A 187 -14.91 -1.23 -3.93
C ALA A 187 -13.77 -0.57 -4.74
N LYS A 188 -13.94 0.70 -5.11
CA LYS A 188 -12.89 1.48 -5.77
C LYS A 188 -11.68 1.67 -4.86
N ASN A 189 -11.92 2.09 -3.62
CA ASN A 189 -10.84 2.37 -2.68
C ASN A 189 -10.16 1.09 -2.17
N GLU A 190 -10.81 -0.08 -2.23
CA GLU A 190 -10.20 -1.37 -1.91
C GLU A 190 -8.99 -1.63 -2.80
N ILE A 191 -9.06 -1.26 -4.10
CA ILE A 191 -7.92 -1.37 -5.03
C ILE A 191 -6.72 -0.58 -4.49
N TYR A 192 -6.92 0.64 -3.99
CA TYR A 192 -5.85 1.44 -3.40
C TYR A 192 -5.35 0.85 -2.07
N ALA A 193 -6.28 0.38 -1.23
CA ALA A 193 -5.99 -0.18 0.08
C ALA A 193 -5.08 -1.42 0.00
N ARG A 194 -5.30 -2.29 -1.00
CA ARG A 194 -4.48 -3.50 -1.26
C ARG A 194 -3.02 -3.16 -1.59
N HIS A 195 -2.76 -1.97 -2.12
CA HIS A 195 -1.41 -1.46 -2.38
C HIS A 195 -0.87 -0.56 -1.26
N GLY A 196 -1.48 -0.59 -0.08
CA GLY A 196 -0.99 0.10 1.12
C GLY A 196 -1.24 1.61 1.13
N TYR A 197 -2.16 2.11 0.30
CA TYR A 197 -2.53 3.53 0.31
C TYR A 197 -3.09 3.94 1.67
N SER A 198 -2.50 4.97 2.27
CA SER A 198 -2.95 5.53 3.55
C SER A 198 -3.97 6.64 3.32
N PHE A 199 -5.24 6.38 3.65
CA PHE A 199 -6.33 7.32 3.40
C PHE A 199 -6.25 8.56 4.29
N LYS A 200 -6.45 9.75 3.69
CA LYS A 200 -6.65 11.02 4.42
C LYS A 200 -8.09 11.18 4.92
N ASP A 201 -9.04 10.59 4.19
CA ASP A 201 -10.43 10.53 4.63
C ASP A 201 -10.52 9.58 5.81
N GLN A 202 -10.97 10.09 6.95
CA GLN A 202 -10.98 9.33 8.20
C GLN A 202 -12.02 8.20 8.19
N ASP A 203 -13.15 8.37 7.49
CA ASP A 203 -14.15 7.31 7.36
C ASP A 203 -13.59 6.13 6.57
N LEU A 204 -12.89 6.39 5.45
CA LEU A 204 -12.24 5.36 4.64
C LEU A 204 -11.05 4.74 5.38
N TYR A 205 -10.24 5.55 6.06
CA TYR A 205 -9.15 5.02 6.88
C TYR A 205 -9.69 4.06 7.94
N ASN A 206 -10.67 4.50 8.73
CA ASN A 206 -11.28 3.67 9.77
C ASN A 206 -11.94 2.43 9.17
N TYR A 207 -12.62 2.57 8.04
CA TYR A 207 -13.23 1.46 7.33
C TYR A 207 -12.21 0.38 6.94
N PHE A 208 -11.13 0.76 6.26
CA PHE A 208 -10.11 -0.22 5.86
C PHE A 208 -9.30 -0.74 7.06
N MET A 209 -9.14 0.06 8.11
CA MET A 209 -8.57 -0.43 9.37
C MET A 209 -9.40 -1.52 10.04
N CYS A 210 -10.69 -1.70 9.70
CA CYS A 210 -11.45 -2.87 10.15
C CYS A 210 -10.98 -4.18 9.51
N TYR A 211 -10.31 -4.12 8.35
CA TYR A 211 -9.85 -5.30 7.63
C TYR A 211 -8.43 -5.67 8.04
N ILE A 212 -8.20 -6.91 8.44
CA ILE A 212 -6.89 -7.33 8.96
C ILE A 212 -5.80 -7.38 7.89
N TRP A 213 -6.17 -7.59 6.63
CA TRP A 213 -5.26 -7.57 5.48
C TRP A 213 -4.80 -6.17 5.09
N TYR A 214 -5.49 -5.11 5.52
CA TYR A 214 -5.09 -3.74 5.21
C TYR A 214 -3.92 -3.30 6.10
N ASN A 215 -2.89 -2.76 5.43
CA ASN A 215 -1.69 -2.23 6.07
C ASN A 215 -1.27 -0.88 5.42
N PRO A 216 -1.65 0.27 5.99
CA PRO A 216 -1.30 1.57 5.45
C PRO A 216 0.21 1.79 5.51
N SER A 217 0.86 1.93 4.36
CA SER A 217 2.32 2.03 4.24
C SER A 217 2.81 3.13 3.30
N VAL A 218 1.95 3.64 2.41
CA VAL A 218 2.30 4.67 1.43
C VAL A 218 1.36 5.86 1.59
N MET A 219 1.94 7.03 1.85
CA MET A 219 1.17 8.27 1.97
C MET A 219 0.66 8.72 0.59
N PRO A 220 -0.47 9.46 0.51
CA PRO A 220 -1.04 9.88 -0.76
C PRO A 220 -0.10 10.67 -1.67
N ALA A 221 0.83 11.43 -1.08
CA ALA A 221 1.81 12.21 -1.83
C ALA A 221 2.86 11.33 -2.55
N ASP A 222 3.08 10.11 -2.04
CA ASP A 222 4.11 9.18 -2.51
C ASP A 222 3.51 7.99 -3.28
N PHE A 223 2.19 7.87 -3.31
CA PHE A 223 1.52 6.77 -3.98
C PHE A 223 1.58 6.90 -5.50
N SER A 224 1.92 5.81 -6.18
CA SER A 224 2.00 5.75 -7.64
C SER A 224 1.01 4.74 -8.18
N GLU A 225 0.09 5.17 -9.03
CA GLU A 225 -0.89 4.31 -9.69
C GLU A 225 -0.23 3.28 -10.64
N SER A 226 1.06 3.40 -10.92
CA SER A 226 1.83 2.42 -11.69
C SER A 226 1.92 1.04 -11.03
N VAL A 227 1.55 0.93 -9.75
CA VAL A 227 1.50 -0.35 -9.02
C VAL A 227 0.32 -1.23 -9.43
N PHE A 228 -0.72 -0.63 -10.03
CA PHE A 228 -1.91 -1.35 -10.42
C PHE A 228 -1.66 -2.30 -11.60
N SER A 229 -2.25 -3.49 -11.50
CA SER A 229 -2.31 -4.47 -12.58
C SER A 229 -3.23 -4.01 -13.71
N GLU A 230 -3.11 -4.64 -14.89
CA GLU A 230 -4.03 -4.37 -16.00
C GLU A 230 -5.50 -4.69 -15.66
N THR A 231 -5.74 -5.65 -14.74
CA THR A 231 -7.07 -5.99 -14.25
C THR A 231 -7.64 -4.87 -13.38
N GLU A 232 -6.85 -4.40 -12.41
CA GLU A 232 -7.25 -3.33 -11.50
C GLU A 232 -7.49 -2.01 -12.24
N VAL A 233 -6.66 -1.67 -13.24
CA VAL A 233 -6.87 -0.48 -14.07
C VAL A 233 -8.22 -0.52 -14.79
N LYS A 234 -8.60 -1.66 -15.38
CA LYS A 234 -9.91 -1.79 -16.04
C LYS A 234 -11.08 -1.71 -15.07
N ASN A 235 -10.90 -2.25 -13.87
CA ASN A 235 -11.92 -2.16 -12.81
C ASN A 235 -12.05 -0.72 -12.30
N LEU A 236 -10.93 0.00 -12.14
CA LEU A 236 -10.91 1.42 -11.78
C LEU A 236 -11.62 2.27 -12.84
N ASP A 237 -11.43 2.01 -14.13
CA ASP A 237 -12.13 2.74 -15.19
C ASP A 237 -13.66 2.68 -14.99
N ILE A 238 -14.20 1.48 -14.79
CA ILE A 238 -15.65 1.27 -14.59
C ILE A 238 -16.10 1.85 -13.24
N LEU A 239 -15.34 1.62 -12.17
CA LEU A 239 -15.69 2.13 -10.84
C LEU A 239 -15.65 3.65 -10.77
N ASN A 240 -14.74 4.31 -11.49
CA ASN A 240 -14.71 5.77 -11.61
C ASN A 240 -15.93 6.33 -12.34
N GLU A 241 -16.53 5.57 -13.27
CA GLU A 241 -17.78 5.97 -13.94
C GLU A 241 -19.01 5.81 -13.05
N LEU A 242 -18.99 4.84 -12.13
CA LEU A 242 -20.11 4.49 -11.26
C LEU A 242 -20.08 5.19 -9.90
N ASP A 243 -18.90 5.53 -9.40
CA ASP A 243 -18.70 6.19 -8.12
C ASP A 243 -19.20 7.65 -8.21
N THR A 244 -20.17 7.98 -7.35
CA THR A 244 -20.85 9.29 -7.32
C THR A 244 -20.60 10.06 -6.04
N MET A 245 -19.72 9.55 -5.16
CA MET A 245 -19.36 10.18 -3.89
C MET A 245 -18.24 11.22 -4.03
#